data_AF-A0A369JJL2-F1
#
_entry.id   AF-A0A369JJL2-F1
#
_cell.length_a   1.000
_cell.length_b   1.000
_cell.length_c   1.000
_cell.angle_alpha   90.00
_cell.angle_beta   90.00
_cell.angle_gamma   90.00
#
_symmetry.space_group_name_H-M   'P 1'
#
loop_
_entity.id
_entity.type
_entity.pdbx_description
1 polymer ?
#
loop_
_entity_poly.entity_id
_entity_poly.type
_entity_poly.pdbx_seq_one_letter_code
_entity_poly.pdbx_strand_id
1 'polypeptide(L)'
;MPRLGGWIMTFEELIAWAARVKDKPVEDVKFPEAFMHALVKLENVKMDISCVSYPAGVSKIMVVTRYGESRIWKFGDDPKMLPQFKMGKKEERVRRALENEGIKGLEFVTSHGQL
;
A
#
# COMPACT_ATOMS: atom_id res chain seq x y z
N MET A 1 -3.03 -17.22 -2.73
CA MET A 1 -2.79 -15.92 -2.08
C MET A 1 -3.92 -14.97 -2.46
N PRO A 2 -4.37 -14.09 -1.55
CA PRO A 2 -5.41 -13.12 -1.88
C PRO A 2 -4.88 -12.08 -2.88
N ARG A 3 -5.71 -11.75 -3.86
CA ARG A 3 -5.50 -10.60 -4.74
C ARG A 3 -5.89 -9.33 -3.99
N LEU A 4 -4.97 -8.40 -3.89
CA LEU A 4 -5.15 -7.11 -3.21
C LEU A 4 -5.34 -6.00 -4.23
N GLY A 5 -6.20 -5.04 -3.89
CA GLY A 5 -6.37 -3.79 -4.64
C GLY A 5 -6.17 -2.61 -3.71
N GLY A 6 -5.34 -1.66 -4.11
CA GLY A 6 -4.96 -0.59 -3.21
C GLY A 6 -4.05 0.45 -3.83
N TRP A 7 -3.71 1.43 -3.01
CA TRP A 7 -2.81 2.52 -3.36
C TRP A 7 -1.39 2.15 -2.97
N ILE A 8 -0.48 2.13 -3.93
CA ILE A 8 0.93 1.83 -3.65
C ILE A 8 1.75 3.08 -3.38
N MET A 9 2.75 2.92 -2.55
CA MET A 9 3.80 3.88 -2.24
C MET A 9 5.15 3.17 -2.11
N THR A 10 6.24 3.93 -2.16
CA THR A 10 7.58 3.41 -1.90
C THR A 10 7.87 3.28 -0.40
N PHE A 11 8.96 2.60 -0.07
CA PHE A 11 9.42 2.51 1.31
C PHE A 11 9.82 3.88 1.86
N GLU A 12 10.46 4.69 1.04
CA GLU A 12 10.87 6.06 1.36
C GLU A 12 9.67 6.95 1.65
N GLU A 13 8.59 6.82 0.87
CA GLU A 13 7.34 7.56 1.11
C GLU A 13 6.67 7.16 2.43
N LEU A 14 6.66 5.86 2.75
CA LEU A 14 6.16 5.36 4.03
C LEU A 14 6.98 5.89 5.21
N ILE A 15 8.32 5.86 5.11
CA ILE A 15 9.22 6.37 6.16
C ILE A 15 9.03 7.88 6.32
N ALA A 16 9.00 8.63 5.21
CA ALA A 16 8.77 10.07 5.24
C ALA A 16 7.40 10.42 5.84
N TRP A 17 6.37 9.61 5.57
CA TRP A 17 5.07 9.77 6.19
C TRP A 17 5.13 9.56 7.71
N ALA A 18 5.74 8.46 8.16
CA ALA A 18 5.88 8.18 9.60
C ALA A 18 6.73 9.24 10.32
N ALA A 19 7.81 9.73 9.69
CA ALA A 19 8.66 10.79 10.22
C ALA A 19 7.90 12.09 10.46
N ARG A 20 7.07 12.53 9.48
CA ARG A 20 6.22 13.72 9.64
C ARG A 20 5.22 13.58 10.78
N VAL A 21 4.58 12.41 10.91
CA VAL A 21 3.58 12.20 11.96
C VAL A 21 4.23 12.18 13.35
N LYS A 22 5.49 11.73 13.45
CA LYS A 22 6.24 11.65 14.70
C LYS A 22 7.05 12.91 15.02
N ASP A 23 7.04 13.90 14.15
CA ASP A 23 7.89 15.09 14.23
C ASP A 23 9.38 14.74 14.42
N LYS A 24 9.87 13.82 13.59
CA LYS A 24 11.27 13.35 13.58
C LYS A 24 11.92 13.55 12.21
N PRO A 25 13.26 13.67 12.16
CA PRO A 25 14.02 13.51 10.92
C PRO A 25 13.73 12.16 10.26
N VAL A 26 13.77 12.11 8.93
CA VAL A 26 13.49 10.90 8.14
C VAL A 26 14.54 9.82 8.43
N GLU A 27 15.77 10.23 8.65
CA GLU A 27 16.95 9.40 8.93
C GLU A 27 16.81 8.62 10.25
N ASP A 28 16.02 9.14 11.19
CA ASP A 28 15.80 8.54 12.50
C ASP A 28 14.67 7.50 12.50
N VAL A 29 13.92 7.38 11.40
CA VAL A 29 12.78 6.47 11.30
C VAL A 29 13.15 5.23 10.49
N LYS A 30 13.12 4.07 11.16
CA LYS A 30 13.38 2.79 10.49
C LYS A 30 12.11 2.22 9.84
N PHE A 31 12.29 1.43 8.79
CA PHE A 31 11.16 0.81 8.08
C PHE A 31 10.18 0.03 9.00
N PRO A 32 10.61 -0.86 9.91
CA PRO A 32 9.67 -1.58 10.78
C PRO A 32 8.84 -0.64 11.65
N GLU A 33 9.45 0.46 12.13
CA GLU A 33 8.77 1.48 12.90
C GLU A 33 7.74 2.24 12.05
N ALA A 34 8.09 2.59 10.81
CA ALA A 34 7.20 3.25 9.87
C ALA A 34 6.01 2.36 9.49
N PHE A 35 6.27 1.07 9.23
CA PHE A 35 5.26 0.08 8.90
C PHE A 35 4.27 -0.14 10.05
N MET A 36 4.75 -0.33 11.27
CA MET A 36 3.90 -0.48 12.46
C MET A 36 3.05 0.76 12.71
N HIS A 37 3.64 1.95 12.53
CA HIS A 37 2.89 3.20 12.66
C HIS A 37 1.75 3.29 11.63
N ALA A 38 2.04 2.98 10.36
CA ALA A 38 1.03 2.98 9.31
C ALA A 38 -0.06 1.94 9.56
N LEU A 39 0.30 0.74 10.02
CA LEU A 39 -0.64 -0.32 10.38
C LEU A 39 -1.65 0.17 11.43
N VAL A 40 -1.17 0.71 12.56
CA VAL A 40 -2.02 1.23 13.65
C VAL A 40 -2.91 2.39 13.15
N LYS A 41 -2.35 3.28 12.34
CA LYS A 41 -3.10 4.42 11.81
C LYS A 41 -4.21 4.00 10.85
N LEU A 42 -3.94 3.02 9.99
CA LEU A 42 -4.90 2.49 9.02
C LEU A 42 -5.95 1.61 9.67
N GLU A 43 -5.61 0.89 10.75
CA GLU A 43 -6.55 0.11 11.54
C GLU A 43 -7.70 0.99 12.10
N ASN A 44 -7.38 2.20 12.57
CA ASN A 44 -8.37 3.17 13.06
C ASN A 44 -9.42 3.58 11.99
N VAL A 45 -9.08 3.45 10.71
CA VAL A 45 -9.98 3.73 9.58
C VAL A 45 -10.43 2.44 8.86
N LYS A 46 -10.24 1.28 9.50
CA LYS A 46 -10.59 -0.06 8.98
C LYS A 46 -9.98 -0.33 7.60
N MET A 47 -8.73 0.09 7.43
CA MET A 47 -7.89 -0.21 6.26
C MET A 47 -6.69 -1.01 6.71
N ASP A 48 -6.07 -1.69 5.76
CA ASP A 48 -4.93 -2.57 5.99
C ASP A 48 -3.73 -2.12 5.14
N ILE A 49 -2.55 -2.63 5.46
CA ILE A 49 -1.31 -2.35 4.76
C ILE A 49 -0.53 -3.63 4.50
N SER A 50 0.00 -3.79 3.30
CA SER A 50 0.71 -5.00 2.92
C SER A 50 1.94 -4.67 2.08
N CYS A 51 2.97 -5.52 2.20
CA CYS A 51 4.09 -5.53 1.26
C CYS A 51 3.66 -6.29 0.01
N VAL A 52 3.77 -5.64 -1.14
CA VAL A 52 3.39 -6.20 -2.45
C VAL A 52 4.55 -6.09 -3.43
N SER A 53 4.52 -6.87 -4.49
CA SER A 53 5.43 -6.69 -5.62
C SER A 53 4.68 -5.99 -6.76
N TYR A 54 5.10 -4.78 -7.15
CA TYR A 54 4.53 -4.05 -8.28
C TYR A 54 5.50 -3.00 -8.88
N PRO A 55 5.84 -3.09 -10.19
CA PRO A 55 5.66 -4.26 -11.06
C PRO A 55 6.44 -5.49 -10.55
N ALA A 56 6.36 -6.64 -11.23
CA ALA A 56 7.02 -7.86 -10.76
C ALA A 56 8.48 -7.66 -10.35
N GLY A 57 8.84 -8.21 -9.19
CA GLY A 57 10.18 -8.12 -8.61
C GLY A 57 10.47 -6.82 -7.85
N VAL A 58 9.60 -5.81 -7.89
CA VAL A 58 9.80 -4.54 -7.19
C VAL A 58 8.89 -4.47 -5.97
N SER A 59 9.47 -4.51 -4.78
CA SER A 59 8.70 -4.41 -3.54
C SER A 59 8.16 -2.98 -3.34
N LYS A 60 6.90 -2.89 -2.93
CA LYS A 60 6.18 -1.66 -2.63
C LYS A 60 5.30 -1.88 -1.40
N ILE A 61 4.85 -0.78 -0.82
CA ILE A 61 3.86 -0.79 0.25
C ILE A 61 2.50 -0.45 -0.34
N MET A 62 1.49 -1.26 -0.05
CA MET A 62 0.11 -1.03 -0.49
C MET A 62 -0.78 -0.73 0.70
N VAL A 63 -1.52 0.39 0.64
CA VAL A 63 -2.72 0.59 1.46
C VAL A 63 -3.86 -0.18 0.82
N VAL A 64 -4.27 -1.27 1.45
CA VAL A 64 -5.22 -2.24 0.91
C VAL A 64 -6.65 -1.72 1.10
N THR A 65 -7.39 -1.67 -0.01
CA THR A 65 -8.79 -1.22 -0.02
C THR A 65 -9.75 -2.30 -0.48
N ARG A 66 -9.24 -3.33 -1.18
CA ARG A 66 -9.98 -4.49 -1.68
C ARG A 66 -9.20 -5.78 -1.54
N TYR A 67 -9.95 -6.85 -1.30
CA TYR A 67 -9.49 -8.23 -1.36
C TYR A 67 -10.31 -8.98 -2.40
N GLY A 68 -9.70 -10.00 -3.01
CA GLY A 68 -10.38 -10.93 -3.89
C GLY A 68 -9.61 -12.24 -4.00
N GLU A 69 -10.27 -13.27 -4.52
CA GLU A 69 -9.59 -14.54 -4.81
C GLU A 69 -8.83 -14.45 -6.14
N SER A 70 -7.69 -15.13 -6.20
CA SER A 70 -7.03 -15.45 -7.47
C SER A 70 -6.63 -16.92 -7.47
N ARG A 71 -7.17 -17.68 -8.42
CA ARG A 71 -6.93 -19.13 -8.56
C ARG A 71 -5.86 -19.49 -9.60
N ILE A 72 -5.39 -18.52 -10.39
CA ILE A 72 -4.63 -18.76 -11.63
C ILE A 72 -3.26 -18.06 -11.65
N TRP A 73 -2.62 -17.86 -10.49
CA TRP A 73 -1.38 -17.08 -10.42
C TRP A 73 -0.26 -17.76 -9.63
N LYS A 74 0.99 -17.58 -10.07
CA LYS A 74 2.21 -18.11 -9.43
C LYS A 74 3.17 -16.97 -9.05
N PHE A 75 3.94 -17.19 -7.98
CA PHE A 75 4.97 -16.24 -7.54
C PHE A 75 5.95 -15.92 -8.69
N GLY A 76 6.13 -14.64 -8.99
CA GLY A 76 6.98 -14.15 -10.08
C GLY A 76 6.22 -13.70 -11.33
N ASP A 77 4.94 -14.07 -11.49
CA ASP A 77 4.10 -13.59 -12.59
C ASP A 77 3.83 -12.08 -12.46
N ASP A 78 3.78 -11.36 -13.59
CA ASP A 78 3.52 -9.91 -13.59
C ASP A 78 2.12 -9.60 -13.03
N PRO A 79 2.00 -8.81 -11.93
CA PRO A 79 0.70 -8.40 -11.38
C PRO A 79 -0.18 -7.66 -12.38
N LYS A 80 0.39 -7.05 -13.43
CA LYS A 80 -0.37 -6.41 -14.50
C LYS A 80 -1.23 -7.38 -15.30
N MET A 81 -0.86 -8.67 -15.30
CA MET A 81 -1.65 -9.73 -15.95
C MET A 81 -2.83 -10.21 -15.10
N LEU A 82 -2.93 -9.77 -13.84
CA LEU A 82 -4.10 -10.06 -13.02
C LEU A 82 -5.31 -9.29 -13.53
N PRO A 83 -6.54 -9.82 -13.36
CA PRO A 83 -7.72 -9.01 -13.59
C PRO A 83 -7.69 -7.83 -12.62
N GLN A 84 -7.68 -6.61 -13.16
CA GLN A 84 -7.49 -5.40 -12.39
C GLN A 84 -8.78 -4.99 -11.66
N PHE A 85 -8.66 -4.59 -10.40
CA PHE A 85 -9.73 -3.89 -9.70
C PHE A 85 -9.98 -2.53 -10.35
N LYS A 86 -11.25 -2.12 -10.39
CA LYS A 86 -11.63 -0.77 -10.80
C LYS A 86 -11.77 0.12 -9.58
N MET A 87 -11.22 1.32 -9.68
CA MET A 87 -11.38 2.36 -8.67
C MET A 87 -12.86 2.76 -8.54
N GLY A 88 -13.35 2.89 -7.32
CA GLY A 88 -14.66 3.42 -7.01
C GLY A 88 -14.61 4.60 -6.02
N LYS A 89 -15.78 5.00 -5.53
CA LYS A 89 -15.91 6.13 -4.57
C LYS A 89 -15.18 5.88 -3.24
N LYS A 90 -14.99 4.62 -2.84
CA LYS A 90 -14.23 4.29 -1.63
C LYS A 90 -12.77 4.62 -1.84
N GLU A 91 -12.19 4.09 -2.92
CA GLU A 91 -10.78 4.22 -3.26
C GLU A 91 -10.39 5.69 -3.48
N GLU A 92 -11.23 6.47 -4.15
CA GLU A 92 -11.03 7.92 -4.33
C GLU A 92 -11.00 8.69 -3.01
N ARG A 93 -11.83 8.31 -2.03
CA ARG A 93 -11.78 8.92 -0.69
C ARG A 93 -10.49 8.57 0.04
N VAL A 94 -10.01 7.33 -0.10
CA VAL A 94 -8.72 6.91 0.47
C VAL A 94 -7.57 7.70 -0.15
N ARG A 95 -7.56 7.86 -1.48
CA ARG A 95 -6.55 8.65 -2.19
C ARG A 95 -6.44 10.06 -1.60
N ARG A 96 -7.58 10.75 -1.47
CA ARG A 96 -7.61 12.12 -0.91
C ARG A 96 -7.15 12.17 0.54
N ALA A 97 -7.51 11.18 1.36
CA ALA A 97 -7.04 11.11 2.74
C ALA A 97 -5.51 10.97 2.79
N LEU A 98 -4.93 10.06 2.02
CA LEU A 98 -3.48 9.87 1.95
C LEU A 98 -2.76 11.11 1.38
N GLU A 99 -3.34 11.77 0.38
CA GLU A 99 -2.83 13.03 -0.17
C GLU A 99 -2.83 14.17 0.85
N ASN A 100 -3.88 14.27 1.67
CA ASN A 100 -3.94 15.23 2.78
C ASN A 100 -2.87 14.96 3.84
N GLU A 101 -2.42 13.71 3.97
CA GLU A 101 -1.29 13.32 4.82
C GLU A 101 0.09 13.51 4.14
N GLY A 102 0.09 14.08 2.94
CA GLY A 102 1.27 14.43 2.18
C GLY A 102 1.88 13.27 1.40
N ILE A 103 1.17 12.15 1.25
CA ILE A 103 1.58 11.07 0.35
C ILE A 103 1.09 11.41 -1.05
N LYS A 104 2.01 11.64 -1.99
CA LYS A 104 1.70 12.08 -3.36
C LYS A 104 2.04 10.97 -4.36
N GLY A 105 1.55 11.10 -5.59
CA GLY A 105 1.93 10.17 -6.67
C GLY A 105 1.38 8.76 -6.52
N LEU A 106 0.33 8.57 -5.72
CA LEU A 106 -0.27 7.26 -5.45
C LEU A 106 -0.84 6.64 -6.73
N GLU A 107 -0.47 5.40 -6.99
CA GLU A 107 -1.00 4.59 -8.08
C GLU A 107 -1.97 3.53 -7.52
N PHE A 108 -3.17 3.42 -8.09
CA PHE A 108 -4.11 2.36 -7.74
C PHE A 108 -3.81 1.12 -8.56
N VAL A 109 -3.40 0.04 -7.91
CA VAL A 109 -2.96 -1.17 -8.58
C VAL A 109 -3.59 -2.41 -7.97
N THR A 110 -3.55 -3.49 -8.75
CA THR A 110 -3.88 -4.83 -8.28
C THR A 110 -2.60 -5.64 -8.16
N SER A 111 -2.35 -6.22 -6.99
CA SER A 111 -1.20 -7.10 -6.76
C SER A 111 -1.56 -8.24 -5.80
N HIS A 112 -0.57 -9.00 -5.35
CA HIS A 112 -0.69 -9.96 -4.25
C HIS A 112 -0.01 -9.40 -3.02
N GLY A 113 -0.61 -9.64 -1.86
CA GLY A 113 0.07 -9.43 -0.59
C GLY A 113 0.97 -10.60 -0.28
N GLN A 114 2.14 -10.33 0.28
CA GLN A 114 2.74 -11.27 1.22
C GLN A 114 1.88 -11.23 2.49
N LEU A 115 1.28 -12.37 2.84
CA LEU A 115 0.83 -12.61 4.21
C LEU A 115 2.05 -12.67 5.13
#